data_AF-A0A9E5VBH0-F1
#
_entry.id   AF-A0A9E5VBH0-F1
#
_cell.length_a   1.000
_cell.length_b   1.000
_cell.length_c   1.000
_cell.angle_alpha   90.00
_cell.angle_beta   90.00
_cell.angle_gamma   90.00
#
_symmetry.space_group_name_H-M   'P 1'
#
loop_
_entity.id
_entity.type
_entity.pdbx_description
1 polymer ?
#
loop_
_entity_poly.entity_id
_entity_poly.type
_entity_poly.pdbx_seq_one_letter_code
_entity_poly.pdbx_strand_id
1 'polypeptide(L)'
;MKTDTIFYTLLQNLPSVLFELLEQPPTLALRYEFSSVEVKELARRIDGVFLPKSDFPEEPIYFVEVQFQPDEDLYWRLITEAAVYLNQYKPQRTWQVVVLWAKRSLDNGVPLAYQALFAAGYIHIIYLDELAEVSSSSIGLGIIKLVVTPENEAVQQARSLIEEVKQVDAGNRRNLLELVERMLVYKFSSYSRQELEAMFELSEWKQTRFYQEVKEETQLENIPPLLKAGLSVEKIAEALKLDTKVVRQVANKQNEK
;
A
#
# COMPACT_ATOMS: atom_id res chain seq x y z
N MET A 1 -0.51 -10.89 -0.33
CA MET A 1 -0.48 -9.45 -0.70
C MET A 1 0.81 -8.86 -0.15
N LYS A 2 1.60 -8.15 -0.97
CA LYS A 2 2.81 -7.49 -0.48
C LYS A 2 2.44 -6.11 0.08
N THR A 3 3.03 -5.75 1.21
CA THR A 3 2.70 -4.53 1.99
C THR A 3 3.04 -3.25 1.24
N ASP A 4 4.12 -3.28 0.46
CA ASP A 4 4.55 -2.23 -0.46
C ASP A 4 3.40 -1.72 -1.35
N THR A 5 2.61 -2.63 -1.90
CA THR A 5 1.51 -2.35 -2.83
C THR A 5 0.38 -1.59 -2.13
N ILE A 6 0.12 -1.90 -0.86
CA ILE A 6 -0.89 -1.20 -0.07
C ILE A 6 -0.43 0.24 0.21
N PHE A 7 0.87 0.44 0.49
CA PHE A 7 1.45 1.77 0.68
C PHE A 7 1.42 2.61 -0.59
N TYR A 8 1.75 2.04 -1.75
CA TYR A 8 1.62 2.78 -3.01
C TYR A 8 0.15 3.12 -3.32
N THR A 9 -0.79 2.22 -2.99
CA THR A 9 -2.22 2.54 -3.08
C THR A 9 -2.60 3.70 -2.15
N LEU A 10 -2.06 3.72 -0.92
CA LEU A 10 -2.28 4.82 0.03
C LEU A 10 -1.74 6.14 -0.53
N LEU A 11 -0.49 6.19 -0.99
CA LEU A 11 0.13 7.40 -1.54
C LEU A 11 -0.56 7.90 -2.81
N GLN A 12 -1.10 6.98 -3.62
CA GLN A 12 -1.90 7.34 -4.79
C GLN A 12 -3.23 8.00 -4.40
N ASN A 13 -3.89 7.54 -3.34
CA ASN A 13 -5.18 8.09 -2.89
C ASN A 13 -5.01 9.33 -1.97
N LEU A 14 -3.93 9.36 -1.18
CA LEU A 14 -3.60 10.41 -0.22
C LEU A 14 -2.15 10.87 -0.42
N PRO A 15 -1.84 11.59 -1.51
CA PRO A 15 -0.47 12.05 -1.79
C PRO A 15 0.07 13.06 -0.76
N SER A 16 -0.81 13.70 0.03
CA SER A 16 -0.42 14.60 1.13
C SER A 16 0.44 13.92 2.18
N VAL A 17 0.27 12.60 2.35
CA VAL A 17 0.95 11.79 3.36
C VAL A 17 2.46 11.82 3.16
N LEU A 18 2.96 11.82 1.92
CA LEU A 18 4.41 11.94 1.69
C LEU A 18 4.95 13.25 2.30
N PHE A 19 4.27 14.37 2.06
CA PHE A 19 4.71 15.68 2.53
C PHE A 19 4.57 15.80 4.04
N GLU A 20 3.53 15.21 4.62
CA GLU A 20 3.40 15.10 6.07
C GLU A 20 4.57 14.33 6.70
N LEU A 21 4.99 13.21 6.09
CA LEU A 21 6.14 12.43 6.55
C LEU A 21 7.47 13.16 6.36
N LEU A 22 7.56 14.06 5.38
CA LEU A 22 8.72 14.94 5.15
C LEU A 22 8.68 16.22 6.02
N GLU A 23 7.73 16.32 6.94
CA GLU A 23 7.49 17.51 7.77
C GLU A 23 7.26 18.79 6.94
N GLN A 24 6.66 18.63 5.77
CA GLN A 24 6.29 19.69 4.84
C GLN A 24 4.78 19.96 4.86
N PRO A 25 4.33 21.12 4.34
CA PRO A 25 2.91 21.40 4.22
C PRO A 25 2.18 20.34 3.37
N PRO A 26 1.10 19.71 3.88
CA PRO A 26 0.36 18.67 3.14
C PRO A 26 -0.19 19.16 1.79
N THR A 27 -0.44 20.47 1.68
CA THR A 27 -0.90 21.14 0.46
C THR A 27 0.08 21.06 -0.70
N LEU A 28 1.37 20.77 -0.47
CA LEU A 28 2.34 20.56 -1.54
C LEU A 28 1.92 19.43 -2.47
N ALA A 29 1.21 18.41 -1.97
CA ALA A 29 0.68 17.33 -2.82
C ALA A 29 -0.18 17.81 -4.00
N LEU A 30 -0.83 18.97 -3.90
CA LEU A 30 -1.60 19.55 -5.01
C LEU A 30 -0.73 19.93 -6.21
N ARG A 31 0.58 20.11 -6.00
CA ARG A 31 1.58 20.43 -7.02
C ARG A 31 2.13 19.19 -7.73
N TYR A 32 1.74 18.00 -7.29
CA TYR A 32 2.30 16.74 -7.76
C TYR A 32 1.26 15.83 -8.38
N GLU A 33 1.74 14.90 -9.20
CA GLU A 33 1.02 13.72 -9.68
C GLU A 33 1.79 12.47 -9.24
N PHE A 34 1.10 11.55 -8.55
CA PHE A 34 1.65 10.25 -8.21
C PHE A 34 1.55 9.33 -9.43
N SER A 35 2.66 8.71 -9.81
CA SER A 35 2.78 7.87 -10.99
C SER A 35 3.69 6.69 -10.75
N SER A 36 3.46 5.60 -11.50
CA SER A 36 4.39 4.49 -11.62
C SER A 36 4.96 4.49 -13.04
N VAL A 37 6.27 4.72 -13.17
CA VAL A 37 6.95 5.01 -14.44
C VAL A 37 7.71 3.79 -14.94
N GLU A 38 7.49 3.42 -16.20
CA GLU A 38 8.29 2.40 -16.89
C GLU A 38 9.67 2.91 -17.29
N VAL A 39 10.69 2.18 -16.85
CA VAL A 39 12.08 2.41 -17.22
C VAL A 39 12.53 1.28 -18.13
N LYS A 40 12.67 1.58 -19.42
CA LYS A 40 12.88 0.57 -20.47
C LYS A 40 14.19 -0.19 -20.29
N GLU A 41 15.26 0.50 -19.90
CA GLU A 41 16.59 -0.10 -19.71
C GLU A 41 16.62 -1.14 -18.58
N LEU A 42 15.75 -1.01 -17.59
CA LEU A 42 15.66 -1.94 -16.46
C LEU A 42 14.57 -3.02 -16.66
N ALA A 43 13.78 -2.93 -17.73
CA ALA A 43 12.56 -3.72 -17.94
C ALA A 43 11.67 -3.75 -16.68
N ARG A 44 11.63 -2.64 -15.93
CA ARG A 44 10.96 -2.49 -14.63
C ARG A 44 10.24 -1.15 -14.53
N ARG A 45 9.31 -1.10 -13.58
CA ARG A 45 8.59 0.12 -13.20
C ARG A 45 9.12 0.61 -11.86
N ILE A 46 9.19 1.93 -11.74
CA ILE A 46 9.38 2.59 -10.44
C ILE A 46 7.98 2.95 -9.96
N ASP A 47 7.54 2.34 -8.86
CA ASP A 47 6.13 2.40 -8.46
C ASP A 47 5.75 3.64 -7.66
N GLY A 48 6.70 4.26 -6.96
CA GLY A 48 6.49 5.48 -6.20
C GLY A 48 7.19 6.68 -6.81
N VAL A 49 6.61 7.33 -7.82
CA VAL A 49 7.17 8.58 -8.37
C VAL A 49 6.18 9.73 -8.18
N PHE A 50 6.60 10.79 -7.49
CA PHE A 50 5.86 12.03 -7.44
C PHE A 50 6.47 13.01 -8.43
N LEU A 51 5.74 13.26 -9.51
CA LEU A 51 6.13 14.18 -10.56
C LEU A 51 5.50 15.56 -10.32
N PRO A 52 6.29 16.64 -10.26
CA PRO A 52 5.72 17.97 -10.18
C PRO A 52 4.99 18.32 -11.46
N LYS A 53 3.79 18.89 -11.32
CA LYS A 53 3.01 19.44 -12.42
C LYS A 53 3.80 20.54 -13.14
N SER A 54 3.52 20.73 -14.42
CA SER A 54 4.25 21.65 -15.30
C SER A 54 4.31 23.10 -14.77
N ASP A 55 3.31 23.52 -13.98
CA ASP A 55 3.23 24.87 -13.40
C ASP A 55 4.21 25.10 -12.23
N PHE A 56 4.89 24.05 -11.75
CA PHE A 56 5.82 24.10 -10.62
C PHE A 56 7.21 23.58 -11.02
N PRO A 57 7.96 24.33 -11.85
CA PRO A 57 9.23 23.86 -12.41
C PRO A 57 10.37 23.73 -11.38
N GLU A 58 10.30 24.48 -10.27
CA GLU A 58 11.31 24.47 -9.20
C GLU A 58 11.20 23.27 -8.25
N GLU A 59 10.06 22.58 -8.28
CA GLU A 59 9.77 21.47 -7.36
C GLU A 59 10.56 20.21 -7.75
N PRO A 60 11.15 19.48 -6.79
CA PRO A 60 11.91 18.27 -7.07
C PRO A 60 11.01 17.11 -7.49
N ILE A 61 11.56 16.17 -8.27
CA ILE A 61 10.95 14.83 -8.42
C ILE A 61 11.24 14.02 -7.16
N TYR A 62 10.24 13.36 -6.58
CA TYR A 62 10.46 12.39 -5.51
C TYR A 62 10.33 10.95 -6.02
N PHE A 63 11.35 10.15 -5.76
CA PHE A 63 11.32 8.69 -5.91
C PHE A 63 11.16 8.09 -4.52
N VAL A 64 10.02 7.45 -4.27
CA VAL A 64 9.62 6.94 -2.96
C VAL A 64 9.65 5.42 -3.01
N GLU A 65 10.39 4.82 -2.08
CA GLU A 65 10.43 3.37 -1.87
C GLU A 65 10.07 3.06 -0.41
N VAL A 66 9.27 2.02 -0.21
CA VAL A 66 8.82 1.58 1.12
C VAL A 66 9.26 0.16 1.38
N GLN A 67 9.86 -0.08 2.55
CA GLN A 67 10.52 -1.35 2.85
C GLN A 67 10.14 -1.92 4.22
N PHE A 68 9.61 -3.15 4.22
CA PHE A 68 9.13 -3.89 5.41
C PHE A 68 10.04 -5.03 5.86
N GLN A 69 11.12 -5.28 5.13
CA GLN A 69 12.06 -6.37 5.37
C GLN A 69 13.48 -5.85 5.15
N PRO A 70 14.52 -6.45 5.76
CA PRO A 70 15.89 -6.05 5.47
C PRO A 70 16.17 -6.19 3.97
N ASP A 71 16.82 -5.17 3.39
CA ASP A 71 17.26 -5.18 2.00
C ASP A 71 18.61 -4.45 1.92
N GLU A 72 19.69 -5.22 1.74
CA GLU A 72 21.06 -4.71 1.64
C GLU A 72 21.28 -3.95 0.32
N ASP A 73 20.46 -4.22 -0.70
CA ASP A 73 20.60 -3.66 -2.04
C ASP A 73 19.66 -2.47 -2.29
N LEU A 74 18.83 -2.10 -1.32
CA LEU A 74 17.79 -1.08 -1.47
C LEU A 74 18.32 0.24 -2.05
N TYR A 75 19.34 0.82 -1.42
CA TYR A 75 19.91 2.10 -1.84
C TYR A 75 20.57 2.03 -3.22
N TRP A 76 21.29 0.93 -3.50
CA TRP A 76 21.90 0.69 -4.81
C TRP A 76 20.85 0.61 -5.91
N ARG A 77 19.78 -0.15 -5.66
CA ARG A 77 18.65 -0.32 -6.58
C ARG A 77 17.91 1.00 -6.81
N LEU A 78 17.47 1.67 -5.75
CA LEU A 78 16.65 2.89 -5.83
C LEU A 78 17.41 4.05 -6.51
N ILE A 79 18.69 4.25 -6.16
CA ILE A 79 19.49 5.32 -6.76
C ILE A 79 19.79 5.02 -8.22
N THR A 80 20.03 3.75 -8.58
CA THR A 80 20.18 3.34 -9.98
C THR A 80 18.90 3.59 -10.77
N GLU A 81 17.75 3.20 -10.23
CA GLU A 81 16.44 3.44 -10.84
C GLU A 81 16.18 4.94 -11.09
N ALA A 82 16.44 5.78 -10.08
CA ALA A 82 16.35 7.24 -10.21
C ALA A 82 17.31 7.77 -11.28
N ALA A 83 18.57 7.32 -11.31
CA ALA A 83 19.56 7.75 -12.30
C ALA A 83 19.16 7.34 -13.73
N VAL A 84 18.63 6.13 -13.92
CA VAL A 84 18.15 5.69 -15.24
C VAL A 84 16.94 6.51 -15.69
N TYR A 85 15.99 6.80 -14.79
CA TYR A 85 14.90 7.72 -15.09
C TYR A 85 15.44 9.08 -15.55
N LEU A 86 16.36 9.68 -14.79
CA LEU A 86 16.91 11.00 -15.10
C LEU A 86 17.67 11.00 -16.43
N ASN A 87 18.39 9.91 -16.76
CA ASN A 87 19.06 9.77 -18.05
C ASN A 87 18.07 9.65 -19.22
N GLN A 88 16.96 8.92 -19.02
CA GLN A 88 15.93 8.72 -20.04
C GLN A 88 15.15 10.01 -20.34
N TYR A 89 14.76 10.75 -19.30
CA TYR A 89 13.85 11.91 -19.43
C TYR A 89 14.55 13.28 -19.38
N LYS A 90 15.77 13.35 -18.85
CA LYS A 90 16.62 14.56 -18.75
C LYS A 90 15.88 15.81 -18.24
N PRO A 91 15.16 15.72 -17.11
CA PRO A 91 14.37 16.83 -16.61
C PRO A 91 15.26 17.99 -16.14
N GLN A 92 14.83 19.23 -16.38
CA GLN A 92 15.54 20.45 -15.93
C GLN A 92 15.07 20.86 -14.54
N ARG A 93 15.23 19.97 -13.55
CA ARG A 93 14.86 20.19 -12.14
C ARG A 93 15.65 19.25 -11.24
N THR A 94 15.61 19.51 -9.93
CA THR A 94 16.23 18.63 -8.95
C THR A 94 15.38 17.39 -8.66
N TRP A 95 15.94 16.46 -7.90
CA TRP A 95 15.31 15.19 -7.54
C TRP A 95 15.71 14.81 -6.13
N GLN A 96 14.90 13.95 -5.50
CA GLN A 96 15.18 13.37 -4.19
C GLN A 96 14.66 11.93 -4.17
N VAL A 97 15.34 11.06 -3.43
CA VAL A 97 14.80 9.76 -3.04
C VAL A 97 14.31 9.83 -1.59
N VAL A 98 13.19 9.16 -1.32
CA VAL A 98 12.59 9.07 0.00
C VAL A 98 12.41 7.59 0.32
N VAL A 99 13.09 7.13 1.37
CA VAL A 99 13.04 5.75 1.82
C VAL A 99 12.20 5.68 3.09
N LEU A 100 11.10 4.93 3.02
CA LEU A 100 10.22 4.67 4.15
C LEU A 100 10.52 3.29 4.73
N TRP A 101 11.24 3.24 5.84
CA TRP A 101 11.50 2.00 6.55
C TRP A 101 10.39 1.72 7.57
N ALA A 102 9.82 0.52 7.54
CA ALA A 102 8.84 0.12 8.53
C ALA A 102 9.39 0.16 9.96
N LYS A 103 10.67 -0.19 10.13
CA LYS A 103 11.38 -0.08 11.40
C LYS A 103 12.82 0.37 11.19
N ARG A 104 13.37 1.19 12.09
CA ARG A 104 14.81 1.54 12.06
C ARG A 104 15.71 0.31 12.05
N SER A 105 15.34 -0.74 12.77
CA SER A 105 16.14 -1.97 12.86
C SER A 105 16.28 -2.73 11.54
N LEU A 106 15.52 -2.37 10.49
CA LEU A 106 15.61 -2.98 9.17
C LEU A 106 16.60 -2.26 8.25
N ASP A 107 16.98 -1.04 8.60
CA ASP A 107 17.85 -0.18 7.83
C ASP A 107 19.33 -0.46 8.15
N ASN A 108 20.08 -0.89 7.13
CA ASN A 108 21.53 -1.11 7.23
C ASN A 108 22.34 0.19 7.04
N GLY A 109 21.67 1.31 6.80
CA GLY A 109 22.25 2.63 6.59
C GLY A 109 22.67 2.90 5.15
N VAL A 110 22.81 4.18 4.81
CA VAL A 110 23.23 4.62 3.48
C VAL A 110 24.68 4.18 3.19
N PRO A 111 24.93 3.47 2.07
CA PRO A 111 26.28 3.08 1.68
C PRO A 111 27.23 4.27 1.55
N LEU A 112 28.52 4.06 1.84
CA LEU A 112 29.55 5.11 1.78
C LEU A 112 29.58 5.84 0.43
N ALA A 113 29.34 5.12 -0.66
CA ALA A 113 29.30 5.65 -2.02
C ALA A 113 28.23 6.74 -2.22
N TYR A 114 27.18 6.76 -1.38
CA TYR A 114 26.06 7.69 -1.49
C TYR A 114 25.99 8.69 -0.33
N GLN A 115 26.98 8.71 0.57
CA GLN A 115 27.01 9.63 1.71
C GLN A 115 27.01 11.10 1.30
N ALA A 116 27.65 11.46 0.18
CA ALA A 116 27.61 12.82 -0.34
C ALA A 116 26.19 13.23 -0.78
N LEU A 117 25.44 12.31 -1.39
CA LEU A 117 24.04 12.54 -1.77
C LEU A 117 23.15 12.68 -0.53
N PHE A 118 23.35 11.82 0.46
CA PHE A 118 22.63 11.90 1.74
C PHE A 118 22.90 13.22 2.46
N ALA A 119 24.17 13.61 2.63
CA ALA A 119 24.55 14.87 3.27
C ALA A 119 24.03 16.11 2.54
N ALA A 120 23.90 16.04 1.21
CA ALA A 120 23.35 17.11 0.39
C ALA A 120 21.80 17.12 0.34
N GLY A 121 21.12 16.19 1.04
CA GLY A 121 19.65 16.15 1.11
C GLY A 121 18.97 15.53 -0.12
N TYR A 122 19.68 14.75 -0.92
CA TYR A 122 19.09 13.97 -2.02
C TYR A 122 18.46 12.66 -1.54
N ILE A 123 18.82 12.19 -0.35
CA ILE A 123 18.29 10.95 0.24
C ILE A 123 17.62 11.32 1.56
N HIS A 124 16.31 11.08 1.65
CA HIS A 124 15.55 11.23 2.89
C HIS A 124 15.19 9.84 3.42
N ILE A 125 15.37 9.64 4.73
CA ILE A 125 15.05 8.37 5.38
C ILE A 125 14.05 8.66 6.49
N ILE A 126 12.92 7.95 6.45
CA ILE A 126 11.86 8.07 7.44
C ILE A 126 11.61 6.70 8.04
N TYR A 127 11.65 6.63 9.37
CA TYR A 127 11.35 5.42 10.13
C TYR A 127 9.92 5.49 10.64
N LEU A 128 9.07 4.61 10.11
CA LEU A 128 7.63 4.65 10.37
C LEU A 128 7.31 4.31 11.83
N ASP A 129 8.12 3.47 12.49
CA ASP A 129 8.02 3.12 13.91
C ASP A 129 8.45 4.23 14.87
N GLU A 130 9.08 5.31 14.35
CA GLU A 130 9.53 6.46 15.14
C GLU A 130 8.69 7.71 14.92
N LEU A 131 7.60 7.61 14.14
CA LEU A 131 6.69 8.73 13.93
C LEU A 131 6.06 9.16 15.25
N ALA A 132 6.39 10.36 15.71
CA ALA A 132 5.91 10.92 16.97
C ALA A 132 4.38 10.79 17.12
N GLU A 133 3.90 10.61 18.36
CA GLU A 133 2.48 10.71 18.70
C GLU A 133 1.99 12.15 18.53
N VAL A 134 1.78 12.56 17.29
CA VAL A 134 1.12 13.83 17.02
C VAL A 134 -0.36 13.63 17.33
N SER A 135 -0.85 14.35 18.33
CA SER A 135 -2.25 14.41 18.78
C SER A 135 -3.25 14.91 17.72
N SER A 136 -2.78 15.11 16.49
CA SER A 136 -3.53 15.52 15.30
C SER A 136 -2.92 14.89 14.03
N SER A 137 -2.63 13.60 14.05
CA SER A 137 -2.22 12.90 12.82
C SER A 137 -3.37 12.87 11.83
N SER A 138 -3.13 13.18 10.55
CA SER A 138 -4.13 12.98 9.52
C SER A 138 -4.54 11.51 9.42
N ILE A 139 -5.70 11.25 8.81
CA ILE A 139 -6.15 9.89 8.50
C ILE A 139 -5.07 9.09 7.78
N GLY A 140 -4.35 9.71 6.83
CA GLY A 140 -3.29 9.04 6.09
C GLY A 140 -2.11 8.60 6.96
N LEU A 141 -1.65 9.46 7.87
CA LEU A 141 -0.64 9.09 8.87
C LEU A 141 -1.18 8.03 9.85
N GLY A 142 -2.46 8.09 10.21
CA GLY A 142 -3.12 7.06 11.01
C GLY A 142 -3.09 5.68 10.35
N ILE A 143 -3.37 5.61 9.03
CA ILE A 143 -3.27 4.37 8.24
C ILE A 143 -1.83 3.85 8.23
N ILE A 144 -0.83 4.71 8.05
CA ILE A 144 0.59 4.31 8.08
C ILE A 144 0.97 3.73 9.44
N LYS A 145 0.62 4.44 10.51
CA LYS A 145 0.95 4.01 11.88
C LYS A 145 0.37 2.65 12.19
N LEU A 146 -0.86 2.35 11.74
CA LEU A 146 -1.45 1.02 11.93
C LEU A 146 -0.55 -0.12 11.47
N VAL A 147 0.29 0.08 10.45
CA VAL A 147 1.15 -0.98 9.94
C VAL A 147 2.28 -1.31 10.91
N VAL A 148 2.82 -0.32 11.60
CA VAL A 148 3.99 -0.46 12.48
C VAL A 148 3.64 -0.61 13.95
N THR A 149 2.47 -0.14 14.39
CA THR A 149 1.99 -0.26 15.78
C THR A 149 1.91 -1.74 16.22
N PRO A 150 2.24 -2.12 17.46
CA PRO A 150 2.00 -3.48 17.96
C PRO A 150 0.52 -3.90 17.91
N GLU A 151 0.22 -5.19 17.72
CA GLU A 151 -1.17 -5.67 17.54
C GLU A 151 -2.11 -5.29 18.71
N ASN A 152 -1.62 -5.35 19.95
CA ASN A 152 -2.37 -5.02 21.16
C ASN A 152 -2.83 -3.55 21.21
N GLU A 153 -2.04 -2.64 20.64
CA GLU A 153 -2.35 -1.19 20.57
C GLU A 153 -3.09 -0.83 19.28
N ALA A 154 -2.81 -1.56 18.21
CA ALA A 154 -3.39 -1.31 16.90
C ALA A 154 -4.92 -1.48 16.88
N VAL A 155 -5.49 -2.29 17.78
CA VAL A 155 -6.95 -2.44 17.86
C VAL A 155 -7.64 -1.10 18.17
N GLN A 156 -7.18 -0.41 19.20
CA GLN A 156 -7.77 0.87 19.62
C GLN A 156 -7.50 1.98 18.59
N GLN A 157 -6.30 1.99 18.02
CA GLN A 157 -5.93 2.92 16.97
C GLN A 157 -6.83 2.74 15.73
N ALA A 158 -7.06 1.50 15.32
CA ALA A 158 -7.89 1.20 14.16
C ALA A 158 -9.33 1.63 14.38
N ARG A 159 -9.92 1.34 15.54
CA ARG A 159 -11.28 1.79 15.90
C ARG A 159 -11.42 3.31 15.81
N SER A 160 -10.43 4.04 16.34
CA SER A 160 -10.43 5.51 16.29
C SER A 160 -10.33 6.02 14.85
N LEU A 161 -9.44 5.44 14.05
CA LEU A 161 -9.26 5.78 12.64
C LEU A 161 -10.50 5.49 11.79
N ILE A 162 -11.20 4.39 12.06
CA ILE A 162 -12.45 4.03 11.40
C ILE A 162 -13.51 5.11 11.65
N GLU A 163 -13.64 5.58 12.89
CA GLU A 163 -14.59 6.63 13.22
C GLU A 163 -14.23 7.96 12.54
N GLU A 164 -12.95 8.32 12.46
CA GLU A 164 -12.49 9.49 11.70
C GLU A 164 -12.84 9.37 10.20
N VAL A 165 -12.57 8.21 9.60
CA VAL A 165 -12.90 7.96 8.18
C VAL A 165 -14.40 8.06 7.92
N LYS A 166 -15.26 7.62 8.86
CA LYS A 166 -16.72 7.77 8.75
C LYS A 166 -17.19 9.23 8.74
N GLN A 167 -16.40 10.17 9.27
CA GLN A 167 -16.73 11.60 9.23
C GLN A 167 -16.35 12.28 7.91
N VAL A 168 -15.54 11.62 7.06
CA VAL A 168 -15.15 12.13 5.74
C VAL A 168 -16.33 12.08 4.76
N ASP A 169 -16.27 12.91 3.72
CA ASP A 169 -17.21 12.90 2.61
C ASP A 169 -17.39 11.50 2.00
N ALA A 170 -18.59 11.22 1.49
CA ALA A 170 -18.96 9.90 1.00
C ALA A 170 -18.12 9.42 -0.20
N GLY A 171 -17.49 10.33 -0.95
CA GLY A 171 -16.63 10.01 -2.09
C GLY A 171 -15.31 9.38 -1.65
N ASN A 172 -14.66 9.98 -0.67
CA ASN A 172 -13.37 9.52 -0.14
C ASN A 172 -13.53 8.40 0.92
N ARG A 173 -14.64 8.38 1.66
CA ARG A 173 -14.89 7.41 2.73
C ARG A 173 -14.69 5.96 2.30
N ARG A 174 -15.26 5.55 1.16
CA ARG A 174 -15.18 4.15 0.71
C ARG A 174 -13.74 3.73 0.42
N ASN A 175 -12.97 4.58 -0.27
CA ASN A 175 -11.57 4.29 -0.61
C ASN A 175 -10.69 4.23 0.65
N LEU A 176 -10.91 5.13 1.60
CA LEU A 176 -10.18 5.16 2.86
C LEU A 176 -10.52 3.96 3.75
N LEU A 177 -11.79 3.57 3.85
CA LEU A 177 -12.19 2.35 4.56
C LEU A 177 -11.57 1.10 3.93
N GLU A 178 -11.50 1.04 2.60
CA GLU A 178 -10.86 -0.06 1.89
C GLU A 178 -9.35 -0.14 2.17
N LEU A 179 -8.66 1.01 2.25
CA LEU A 179 -7.25 1.06 2.65
C LEU A 179 -7.04 0.60 4.10
N VAL A 180 -7.87 1.05 5.03
CA VAL A 180 -7.84 0.60 6.43
C VAL A 180 -8.08 -0.91 6.52
N GLU A 181 -9.06 -1.44 5.78
CA GLU A 181 -9.35 -2.87 5.71
C GLU A 181 -8.13 -3.67 5.23
N ARG A 182 -7.51 -3.25 4.12
CA ARG A 182 -6.31 -3.90 3.58
C ARG A 182 -5.16 -3.91 4.58
N MET A 183 -4.95 -2.81 5.31
CA MET A 183 -3.92 -2.75 6.35
C MET A 183 -4.24 -3.66 7.54
N LEU A 184 -5.50 -3.76 7.96
CA LEU A 184 -5.92 -4.62 9.06
C LEU A 184 -5.82 -6.10 8.72
N VAL A 185 -6.25 -6.51 7.52
CA VAL A 185 -6.06 -7.89 7.04
C VAL A 185 -4.59 -8.26 6.96
N TYR A 186 -3.73 -7.32 6.54
CA TYR A 186 -2.30 -7.54 6.53
C TYR A 186 -1.73 -7.69 7.95
N LYS A 187 -2.08 -6.77 8.84
CA LYS A 187 -1.57 -6.74 10.21
C LYS A 187 -2.00 -7.97 11.00
N PHE A 188 -3.30 -8.24 11.02
CA PHE A 188 -3.91 -9.34 11.75
C PHE A 188 -4.06 -10.57 10.85
N SER A 189 -2.97 -10.94 10.18
CA SER A 189 -2.96 -12.04 9.19
C SER A 189 -3.33 -13.42 9.74
N SER A 190 -3.23 -13.60 11.07
CA SER A 190 -3.65 -14.80 11.79
C SER A 190 -5.16 -14.86 12.07
N TYR A 191 -5.87 -13.75 11.93
CA TYR A 191 -7.30 -13.66 12.19
C TYR A 191 -8.09 -13.83 10.89
N SER A 192 -9.21 -14.53 10.99
CA SER A 192 -10.20 -14.58 9.93
C SER A 192 -10.91 -13.23 9.79
N ARG A 193 -11.46 -12.98 8.60
CA ARG A 193 -12.26 -11.78 8.35
C ARG A 193 -13.44 -11.63 9.28
N GLN A 194 -14.08 -12.74 9.64
CA GLN A 194 -15.23 -12.74 10.55
C GLN A 194 -14.81 -12.28 11.95
N GLU A 195 -13.62 -12.68 12.39
CA GLU A 195 -13.03 -12.21 13.64
C GLU A 195 -12.67 -10.73 13.54
N LEU A 196 -12.10 -10.26 12.43
CA LEU A 196 -11.81 -8.84 12.22
C LEU A 196 -13.08 -7.98 12.17
N GLU A 197 -14.12 -8.43 11.47
CA GLU A 197 -15.44 -7.77 11.43
C GLU A 197 -16.02 -7.60 12.83
N ALA A 198 -15.97 -8.67 13.65
CA ALA A 198 -16.44 -8.65 15.02
C ALA A 198 -15.56 -7.76 15.92
N MET A 199 -14.24 -7.82 15.75
CA MET A 199 -13.28 -7.08 16.56
C MET A 199 -13.35 -5.57 16.33
N PHE A 200 -13.70 -5.13 15.13
CA PHE A 200 -13.74 -3.72 14.78
C PHE A 200 -15.15 -3.15 14.57
N GLU A 201 -16.19 -3.97 14.68
CA GLU A 201 -17.60 -3.56 14.48
C GLU A 201 -17.85 -3.00 13.07
N LEU A 202 -17.25 -3.64 12.06
CA LEU A 202 -17.15 -3.10 10.69
C LEU A 202 -18.17 -3.71 9.73
N SER A 203 -19.45 -3.41 9.96
CA SER A 203 -20.51 -3.84 9.06
C SER A 203 -20.42 -3.24 7.65
N GLU A 204 -19.77 -2.07 7.51
CA GLU A 204 -19.65 -1.34 6.23
C GLU A 204 -18.63 -1.96 5.27
N TRP A 205 -17.70 -2.80 5.76
CA TRP A 205 -16.68 -3.46 4.93
C TRP A 205 -17.25 -4.34 3.83
N LYS A 206 -18.44 -4.90 4.02
CA LYS A 206 -19.11 -5.72 2.99
C LYS A 206 -19.37 -4.97 1.67
N GLN A 207 -19.28 -3.65 1.69
CA GLN A 207 -19.51 -2.78 0.54
C GLN A 207 -18.22 -2.28 -0.13
N THR A 208 -17.03 -2.55 0.42
CA THR A 208 -15.74 -2.22 -0.23
C THR A 208 -15.49 -3.19 -1.38
N ARG A 209 -14.69 -2.78 -2.38
CA ARG A 209 -14.38 -3.66 -3.51
C ARG A 209 -13.45 -4.78 -3.08
N PHE A 210 -12.42 -4.44 -2.32
CA PHE A 210 -11.49 -5.41 -1.74
C PHE A 210 -12.20 -6.53 -0.95
N TYR A 211 -13.22 -6.19 -0.16
CA TYR A 211 -13.98 -7.21 0.57
C TYR A 211 -14.69 -8.18 -0.39
N GLN A 212 -15.34 -7.64 -1.43
CA GLN A 212 -16.08 -8.43 -2.42
C GLN A 212 -15.13 -9.31 -3.24
N GLU A 213 -14.02 -8.75 -3.74
CA GLU A 213 -13.02 -9.46 -4.53
C GLU A 213 -12.47 -10.65 -3.78
N VAL A 214 -11.98 -10.46 -2.55
CA VAL A 214 -11.38 -11.58 -1.82
C VAL A 214 -12.43 -12.55 -1.29
N LYS A 215 -13.65 -12.10 -1.00
CA LYS A 215 -14.77 -13.02 -0.69
C LYS A 215 -15.05 -13.92 -1.89
N GLU A 216 -15.09 -13.37 -3.10
CA GLU A 216 -15.24 -14.14 -4.33
C GLU A 216 -14.07 -15.11 -4.51
N GLU A 217 -12.81 -14.66 -4.38
CA GLU A 217 -11.63 -15.53 -4.46
C GLU A 217 -11.72 -16.70 -3.46
N THR A 218 -12.08 -16.43 -2.20
CA THR A 218 -12.22 -17.45 -1.17
C THR A 218 -13.33 -18.45 -1.53
N GLN A 219 -14.43 -17.99 -2.13
CA GLN A 219 -15.48 -18.88 -2.62
C GLN A 219 -14.98 -19.76 -3.78
N LEU A 220 -14.17 -19.20 -4.69
CA LEU A 220 -13.59 -19.96 -5.81
C LEU A 220 -12.56 -21.00 -5.34
N GLU A 221 -11.72 -20.68 -4.35
CA GLU A 221 -10.74 -21.60 -3.76
C GLU A 221 -11.38 -22.79 -3.03
N ASN A 222 -12.63 -22.63 -2.56
CA ASN A 222 -13.40 -23.71 -1.96
C ASN A 222 -14.07 -24.65 -2.97
N ILE A 223 -14.04 -24.34 -4.28
CA ILE A 223 -14.64 -25.21 -5.31
C ILE A 223 -13.86 -26.54 -5.43
N PRO A 224 -12.52 -26.55 -5.58
CA PRO A 224 -11.75 -27.80 -5.67
C PRO A 224 -11.94 -28.82 -4.54
N PRO A 225 -11.90 -28.43 -3.25
CA PRO A 225 -12.12 -29.38 -2.17
C PRO A 225 -13.54 -29.96 -2.19
N LEU A 226 -14.55 -29.15 -2.53
CA LEU A 226 -15.95 -29.59 -2.61
C LEU A 226 -16.18 -30.55 -3.78
N LEU A 227 -15.53 -30.32 -4.93
CA LEU A 227 -15.53 -31.27 -6.05
C LEU A 227 -14.88 -32.60 -5.65
N LYS A 228 -13.72 -32.56 -4.96
CA LYS A 228 -13.05 -33.76 -4.43
C LYS A 228 -13.90 -34.51 -3.41
N ALA A 229 -14.72 -33.81 -2.64
CA ALA A 229 -15.69 -34.40 -1.72
C ALA A 229 -16.93 -35.01 -2.43
N GLY A 230 -16.99 -34.97 -3.76
CA GLY A 230 -18.04 -35.59 -4.56
C GLY A 230 -19.30 -34.76 -4.73
N LEU A 231 -19.27 -33.45 -4.40
CA LEU A 231 -20.40 -32.57 -4.67
C LEU A 231 -20.49 -32.26 -6.17
N SER A 232 -21.72 -32.22 -6.71
CA SER A 232 -21.94 -31.81 -8.09
C SER A 232 -21.76 -30.30 -8.25
N VAL A 233 -21.44 -29.87 -9.47
CA VAL A 233 -21.31 -28.46 -9.85
C VAL A 233 -22.53 -27.65 -9.43
N GLU A 234 -23.74 -28.20 -9.63
CA GLU A 234 -25.01 -27.55 -9.31
C GLU A 234 -25.17 -27.34 -7.79
N LYS A 235 -24.80 -28.34 -6.98
CA LYS A 235 -24.84 -28.24 -5.51
C LYS A 235 -23.81 -27.26 -4.97
N ILE A 236 -22.62 -27.21 -5.58
CA ILE A 236 -21.57 -26.25 -5.21
C ILE A 236 -22.01 -24.82 -5.57
N ALA A 237 -22.57 -24.62 -6.77
CA ALA A 237 -23.09 -23.34 -7.22
C ALA A 237 -24.20 -22.82 -6.29
N GLU A 238 -25.12 -23.70 -5.87
CA GLU A 238 -26.16 -23.36 -4.91
C GLU A 238 -25.59 -23.02 -3.52
N ALA A 239 -24.70 -23.87 -2.99
CA ALA A 239 -24.12 -23.69 -1.65
C ALA A 239 -23.28 -22.42 -1.54
N LEU A 240 -22.51 -22.08 -2.58
CA LEU A 240 -21.66 -20.89 -2.62
C LEU A 240 -22.36 -19.66 -3.19
N LYS A 241 -23.61 -19.80 -3.67
CA LYS A 241 -24.39 -18.76 -4.38
C LYS A 241 -23.63 -18.18 -5.59
N LEU A 242 -22.99 -19.05 -6.36
CA LEU A 242 -22.22 -18.72 -7.56
C LEU A 242 -22.99 -19.13 -8.83
N ASP A 243 -22.68 -18.51 -9.97
CA ASP A 243 -23.15 -19.00 -11.26
C ASP A 243 -22.50 -20.35 -11.57
N THR A 244 -23.31 -21.33 -11.98
CA THR A 244 -22.86 -22.65 -12.44
C THR A 244 -21.74 -22.60 -13.48
N LYS A 245 -21.71 -21.58 -14.35
CA LYS A 245 -20.65 -21.35 -15.34
C LYS A 245 -19.30 -21.08 -14.68
N VAL A 246 -19.28 -20.30 -13.61
CA VAL A 246 -18.07 -19.98 -12.84
C VAL A 246 -17.52 -21.25 -12.18
N VAL A 247 -18.40 -22.05 -11.58
CA VAL A 247 -18.03 -23.34 -10.96
C VAL A 247 -17.47 -24.32 -12.00
N ARG A 248 -18.08 -24.39 -13.20
CA ARG A 248 -17.56 -25.21 -14.32
C ARG A 248 -16.19 -24.74 -14.81
N GLN A 249 -15.97 -23.43 -14.91
CA GLN A 249 -14.67 -22.89 -15.33
C GLN A 249 -13.56 -23.27 -14.35
N VAL A 250 -13.80 -23.19 -13.04
CA VAL A 250 -12.82 -23.62 -12.03
C VAL A 250 -12.60 -25.13 -12.07
N ALA A 251 -13.66 -25.93 -12.22
CA ALA A 251 -13.57 -27.38 -12.37
C ALA A 251 -12.73 -27.80 -13.59
N ASN A 252 -12.94 -27.16 -14.74
CA ASN A 252 -12.22 -27.47 -15.98
C ASN A 252 -10.72 -27.12 -15.87
N LYS A 253 -10.37 -26.00 -15.23
CA LYS A 253 -8.97 -25.62 -14.96
C LYS A 253 -8.22 -26.61 -14.06
N GLN A 254 -8.94 -27.42 -13.28
CA GLN A 254 -8.31 -28.49 -12.47
C GLN A 254 -7.96 -29.72 -13.31
N ASN A 255 -8.71 -29.99 -14.38
CA ASN A 255 -8.48 -31.15 -15.26
C ASN A 255 -7.37 -30.88 -16.30
N GLU A 256 -6.95 -29.63 -16.46
CA GLU A 256 -5.87 -29.20 -17.36
C GLU A 256 -4.49 -29.12 -16.67
N LYS A 257 -4.40 -29.34 -15.35
CA LYS A 257 -3.16 -29.41 -14.57
C LYS A 257 -2.83 -30.84 -14.20
#